data_AF-R6NQM1-F1
#
_entry.id   AF-R6NQM1-F1
#
_cell.length_a   1.000
_cell.length_b   1.000
_cell.length_c   1.000
_cell.angle_alpha   90.00
_cell.angle_beta   90.00
_cell.angle_gamma   90.00
#
_symmetry.space_group_name_H-M   'P 1'
#
loop_
_entity.id
_entity.type
_entity.pdbx_description
1 polymer ?
#
loop_
_entity_poly.entity_id
_entity_poly.type
_entity_poly.pdbx_seq_one_letter_code
_entity_poly.pdbx_strand_id
1 'polypeptide(L)'
;MSKIIDRDAIISSYRETGSIRRTAQQCNAHIDTVRRCLITAGLYTNERVERVAALREQGLTISQIAAELGCSELTVVNNSPYPPEIKNATNRYCLNCGKPFYSLKGQALYCSDCSSDARAKTTVRERVCADCGAKFMGWPRSKRCPDCQAEAKLKYDREHKQKGSARKLGSVDICAYCGKEYTVEAGSQKYCKACAAEATRQNILAHKKEYNAKNQKRLKGIAKAKQEIIKEPTKKE
;
A
#
# COMPACT_ATOMS: atom_id res chain seq x y z
N MET A 1 -5.73 -2.96 18.10
CA MET A 1 -6.99 -2.19 18.20
C MET A 1 -6.66 -0.69 18.10
N SER A 2 -6.54 -0.13 16.90
CA SER A 2 -6.33 1.33 16.76
C SER A 2 -7.68 2.02 16.76
N LYS A 3 -8.04 2.64 17.89
CA LYS A 3 -9.25 3.48 17.97
C LYS A 3 -9.11 4.64 16.98
N ILE A 4 -10.17 4.93 16.24
CA ILE A 4 -10.30 6.14 15.42
C ILE A 4 -10.09 7.34 16.36
N ILE A 5 -9.11 8.18 16.03
CA ILE A 5 -8.74 9.34 16.84
C ILE A 5 -9.56 10.53 16.34
N ASP A 6 -10.47 11.02 17.19
CA ASP A 6 -11.28 12.20 16.91
C ASP A 6 -10.45 13.49 17.11
N ARG A 7 -10.37 14.33 16.07
CA ARG A 7 -9.62 15.58 16.08
C ARG A 7 -10.21 16.58 17.08
N ASP A 8 -11.53 16.63 17.22
CA ASP A 8 -12.20 17.60 18.10
C ASP A 8 -12.02 17.21 19.57
N ALA A 9 -11.97 15.90 19.85
CA ALA A 9 -11.60 15.38 21.15
C ALA A 9 -10.15 15.73 21.53
N ILE A 10 -9.20 15.62 20.59
CA ILE A 10 -7.81 16.07 20.83
C ILE A 10 -7.75 17.56 21.13
N ILE A 11 -8.44 18.39 20.36
CA ILE A 11 -8.44 19.85 20.54
C ILE A 11 -9.02 20.22 21.90
N SER A 12 -10.14 19.62 22.29
CA SER A 12 -10.81 19.88 23.56
C SER A 12 -9.93 19.43 24.74
N SER A 13 -9.38 18.21 24.69
CA SER A 13 -8.46 17.69 25.71
C SER A 13 -7.17 18.52 25.81
N TYR A 14 -6.65 19.06 24.70
CA TYR A 14 -5.48 19.94 24.75
C TYR A 14 -5.79 21.30 25.37
N ARG A 15 -6.97 21.89 25.10
CA ARG A 15 -7.39 23.14 25.76
C ARG A 15 -7.48 22.99 27.28
N GLU A 16 -7.85 21.80 27.77
CA GLU A 16 -7.88 21.50 29.21
C GLU A 16 -6.50 21.20 29.79
N THR A 17 -5.67 20.44 29.07
CA THR A 17 -4.41 19.91 29.62
C THR A 17 -3.19 20.79 29.36
N GLY A 18 -3.22 21.61 28.31
CA GLY A 18 -2.09 22.41 27.84
C GLY A 18 -0.85 21.60 27.43
N SER A 19 -0.95 20.27 27.33
CA SER A 19 0.21 19.38 27.21
C SER A 19 -0.04 18.26 26.23
N ILE A 20 0.74 18.23 25.14
CA ILE A 20 0.66 17.22 24.09
C ILE A 20 0.75 15.80 24.66
N ARG A 21 1.65 15.55 25.62
CA ARG A 21 1.82 14.21 26.20
C ARG A 21 0.60 13.78 27.00
N ARG A 22 0.02 14.71 27.77
CA ARG A 22 -1.16 14.44 28.59
C ARG A 22 -2.40 14.25 27.71
N THR A 23 -2.57 15.08 26.68
CA THR A 23 -3.61 14.92 25.65
C THR A 23 -3.49 13.57 24.94
N ALA A 24 -2.27 13.17 24.57
CA ALA A 24 -2.01 11.87 23.94
C ALA A 24 -2.43 10.70 24.84
N GLN A 25 -2.11 10.77 26.13
CA GLN A 25 -2.52 9.75 27.09
C GLN A 25 -4.05 9.71 27.28
N GLN A 26 -4.71 10.87 27.43
CA GLN A 26 -6.16 10.96 27.61
C GLN A 26 -6.93 10.48 26.37
N CYS A 27 -6.49 10.90 25.19
CA CYS A 27 -7.13 10.53 23.93
C CYS A 27 -6.70 9.14 23.42
N ASN A 28 -5.79 8.46 24.14
CA ASN A 28 -5.15 7.23 23.71
C ASN A 28 -4.63 7.33 22.26
N ALA A 29 -3.93 8.42 21.96
CA ALA A 29 -3.42 8.81 20.66
C ALA A 29 -1.89 8.89 20.67
N HIS A 30 -1.25 8.71 19.51
CA HIS A 30 0.19 8.89 19.42
C HIS A 30 0.58 10.38 19.54
N ILE A 31 1.68 10.68 20.22
CA ILE A 31 2.16 12.05 20.50
C ILE A 31 2.31 12.86 19.20
N ASP A 32 2.85 12.25 18.14
CA ASP A 32 3.03 12.92 16.85
C ASP A 32 1.70 13.23 16.16
N THR A 33 0.69 12.38 16.32
CA THR A 33 -0.66 12.63 15.80
C THR A 33 -1.27 13.83 16.50
N VAL A 34 -1.19 13.88 17.83
CA VAL A 34 -1.67 15.02 18.63
C VAL A 34 -0.94 16.30 18.21
N ARG A 35 0.40 16.27 18.14
CA ARG A 35 1.20 17.43 17.72
C ARG A 35 0.74 17.98 16.38
N ARG A 36 0.62 17.13 15.36
CA ARG A 36 0.21 17.55 14.00
C ARG A 36 -1.24 18.03 13.93
N CYS A 37 -2.16 17.43 14.70
CA CYS A 37 -3.53 17.92 14.83
C CYS A 37 -3.60 19.34 15.42
N LEU A 38 -2.78 19.62 16.45
CA LEU A 38 -2.72 20.92 17.09
C LEU A 38 -2.06 21.99 16.22
N ILE A 39 -0.97 21.66 15.53
CA ILE A 39 -0.34 22.55 14.52
C ILE A 39 -1.37 22.92 13.44
N THR A 40 -2.10 21.93 12.92
CA THR A 40 -3.12 22.15 11.88
C THR A 40 -4.33 22.95 12.41
N ALA A 41 -4.60 22.92 13.71
CA ALA A 41 -5.62 23.72 14.35
C ALA A 41 -5.14 25.13 14.76
N GLY A 42 -3.85 25.44 14.57
CA GLY A 42 -3.25 26.70 15.02
C GLY A 42 -3.10 26.83 16.53
N LEU A 43 -3.17 25.72 17.28
CA LEU A 43 -3.14 25.71 18.76
C LEU A 43 -1.77 25.35 19.34
N TYR A 44 -0.81 24.95 18.50
CA TYR A 44 0.54 24.63 18.91
C TYR A 44 1.54 25.15 17.87
N THR A 45 2.46 25.99 18.34
CA THR A 45 3.56 26.52 17.54
C THR A 45 4.88 26.41 18.32
N ASN A 46 5.98 26.38 17.59
CA ASN A 46 7.35 26.56 18.07
C ASN A 46 8.22 27.03 16.90
N GLU A 47 9.46 27.44 17.18
CA GLU A 47 10.40 27.92 16.14
C GLU A 47 10.53 26.95 14.96
N ARG A 48 10.57 25.64 15.22
CA ARG A 48 10.70 24.62 14.17
C ARG A 48 9.43 24.49 13.33
N VAL A 49 8.25 24.57 13.94
CA VAL A 49 6.96 24.56 13.25
C VAL A 49 6.84 25.78 12.34
N GLU A 50 7.24 26.96 12.82
CA GLU A 50 7.24 28.21 12.06
C GLU A 50 8.20 28.14 10.88
N ARG A 51 9.44 27.68 11.10
CA ARG A 51 10.42 27.49 10.01
C ARG A 51 9.94 26.48 8.97
N VAL A 52 9.37 25.36 9.39
CA VAL A 52 8.81 24.35 8.47
C VAL A 52 7.62 24.91 7.69
N ALA A 53 6.76 25.72 8.32
CA ALA A 53 5.62 26.37 7.66
C ALA A 53 6.08 27.38 6.59
N ALA A 54 7.02 28.26 6.94
CA ALA A 54 7.56 29.27 6.02
C ALA A 54 8.22 28.64 4.78
N LEU A 55 9.05 27.59 4.97
CA LEU A 55 9.69 26.89 3.84
C LEU A 55 8.67 26.14 2.96
N ARG A 56 7.56 25.67 3.54
CA ARG A 56 6.45 25.09 2.77
C ARG A 56 5.67 26.12 1.96
N GLU A 57 5.48 27.32 2.50
CA GLU A 57 4.85 28.44 1.76
C GLU A 57 5.70 28.84 0.55
N GLN A 58 7.02 28.72 0.64
CA GLN A 58 7.96 28.89 -0.47
C GLN A 58 7.93 27.72 -1.48
N GLY A 59 7.14 26.68 -1.23
CA GLY A 59 6.95 25.55 -2.14
C GLY A 59 8.02 24.46 -2.07
N LEU A 60 8.90 24.48 -1.06
CA LEU A 60 9.93 23.46 -0.91
C LEU A 60 9.32 22.09 -0.53
N THR A 61 9.92 21.04 -1.06
CA THR A 61 9.56 19.65 -0.72
C THR A 61 10.08 19.28 0.68
N ILE A 62 9.50 18.23 1.27
CA ILE A 62 9.91 17.73 2.60
C ILE A 62 11.42 17.41 2.65
N SER A 63 11.96 16.80 1.60
CA SER A 63 13.38 16.45 1.52
C SER A 63 14.28 17.68 1.44
N GLN A 64 13.87 18.71 0.70
CA GLN A 64 14.58 19.99 0.63
C GLN A 64 14.56 20.72 1.98
N ILE A 65 13.40 20.74 2.66
CA ILE A 65 13.26 21.33 3.99
C ILE A 65 14.12 20.58 5.02
N ALA A 66 14.17 19.26 4.94
CA ALA A 66 14.99 18.43 5.83
C ALA A 66 16.48 18.76 5.69
N ALA A 67 16.97 18.90 4.45
CA ALA A 67 18.34 19.31 4.16
C ALA A 67 18.63 20.73 4.66
N GLU A 68 17.74 21.68 4.40
CA GLU A 68 17.89 23.09 4.82
C GLU A 68 17.94 23.24 6.35
N LEU A 69 17.08 22.50 7.06
CA LEU A 69 17.01 22.53 8.52
C LEU A 69 18.00 21.58 9.21
N GLY A 70 18.81 20.84 8.45
CA GLY A 70 19.75 19.86 8.98
C GLY A 70 19.08 18.78 9.85
N CYS A 71 17.87 18.32 9.48
CA CYS A 71 17.08 17.37 10.27
C CYS A 71 16.50 16.24 9.42
N SER A 72 15.89 15.24 10.06
CA SER A 72 15.27 14.13 9.32
C SER A 72 13.94 14.52 8.69
N GLU A 73 13.58 13.89 7.57
CA GLU A 73 12.28 14.09 6.91
C GLU A 73 11.10 13.84 7.85
N LEU A 74 11.20 12.83 8.73
CA LEU A 74 10.18 12.55 9.74
C LEU A 74 10.03 13.73 10.72
N THR A 75 11.13 14.39 11.08
CA THR A 75 11.11 15.58 11.93
C THR A 75 10.37 16.72 11.25
N VAL A 76 10.59 16.91 9.94
CA VAL A 76 9.85 17.89 9.13
C VAL A 76 8.36 17.54 9.10
N VAL A 77 8.00 16.28 8.85
CA VAL A 77 6.61 15.82 8.83
C VAL A 77 5.91 16.05 10.18
N ASN A 78 6.60 15.78 11.29
CA ASN A 78 6.05 15.93 12.64
C ASN A 78 5.81 17.38 13.06
N ASN A 79 6.56 18.32 12.48
CA ASN A 79 6.41 19.77 12.72
C ASN A 79 5.67 20.48 11.57
N SER A 80 5.14 19.73 10.61
CA SER A 80 4.40 20.27 9.49
C SER A 80 2.90 20.15 9.74
N PRO A 81 2.09 21.20 9.42
CA PRO A 81 0.65 21.04 9.36
C PRO A 81 0.29 19.92 8.38
N TYR A 82 -0.86 19.28 8.57
CA TYR A 82 -1.37 18.40 7.52
C TYR A 82 -1.44 19.19 6.21
N PRO A 83 -0.90 18.66 5.10
CA PRO A 83 -0.84 19.43 3.86
C PRO A 83 -2.24 19.91 3.50
N PRO A 84 -2.39 21.20 3.12
CA PRO A 84 -3.68 21.73 2.73
C PRO A 84 -4.27 20.92 1.59
N GLU A 85 -3.45 20.27 0.75
CA GLU A 85 -3.88 19.35 -0.32
C GLU A 85 -4.60 18.07 0.14
N ILE A 86 -4.80 17.89 1.44
CA ILE A 86 -5.87 17.04 1.96
C ILE A 86 -7.16 17.88 2.11
N LYS A 87 -7.49 18.75 1.15
CA LYS A 87 -8.80 19.44 1.11
C LYS A 87 -9.97 18.46 0.92
N ASN A 88 -9.70 17.17 0.74
CA ASN A 88 -10.68 16.11 0.54
C ASN A 88 -10.42 14.81 1.34
N ALA A 89 -9.76 14.86 2.50
CA ALA A 89 -10.08 13.85 3.52
C ALA A 89 -11.19 14.43 4.40
N THR A 90 -12.39 14.53 3.83
CA THR A 90 -13.58 14.63 4.65
C THR A 90 -13.51 13.50 5.69
N ASN A 91 -13.82 13.78 6.95
CA ASN A 91 -14.20 12.72 7.88
C ASN A 91 -15.32 11.94 7.18
N ARG A 92 -14.98 10.80 6.58
CA ARG A 92 -15.96 9.97 5.89
C ARG A 92 -16.54 9.04 6.91
N TYR A 93 -17.84 8.88 6.90
CA TYR A 93 -18.49 7.87 7.71
C TYR A 93 -18.46 6.54 6.95
N CYS A 94 -18.05 5.48 7.64
CA CYS A 94 -18.04 4.14 7.08
C CYS A 94 -19.48 3.73 6.71
N LEU A 95 -19.71 3.30 5.47
CA LEU A 95 -21.05 2.87 5.04
C LEU A 95 -21.57 1.62 5.77
N ASN A 96 -20.69 0.87 6.45
CA ASN A 96 -21.07 -0.35 7.18
C ASN A 96 -21.34 -0.10 8.67
N CYS A 97 -20.51 0.70 9.35
CA CYS A 97 -20.61 0.91 10.80
C CYS A 97 -20.88 2.36 11.22
N GLY A 98 -21.01 3.29 10.27
CA GLY A 98 -21.30 4.70 10.53
C GLY A 98 -20.16 5.48 11.20
N LYS A 99 -19.02 4.86 11.54
CA LYS A 99 -17.92 5.54 12.24
C LYS A 99 -17.13 6.46 11.31
N PRO A 100 -16.72 7.66 11.75
CA PRO A 100 -15.84 8.52 10.98
C PRO A 100 -14.48 7.83 10.78
N PHE A 101 -13.86 7.98 9.61
CA PHE A 101 -12.53 7.45 9.35
C PHE A 101 -11.77 8.31 8.34
N TYR A 102 -10.44 8.23 8.41
CA TYR A 102 -9.53 9.00 7.58
C TYR A 102 -9.19 8.25 6.27
N SER A 103 -9.27 8.93 5.13
CA SER A 103 -8.90 8.38 3.82
C SER A 103 -7.86 9.27 3.12
N LEU A 104 -6.63 8.78 3.00
CA LEU A 104 -5.51 9.46 2.33
C LEU A 104 -5.81 9.84 0.86
N LYS A 105 -6.67 9.08 0.17
CA LYS A 105 -7.00 9.28 -1.25
C LYS A 105 -8.46 9.67 -1.48
N GLY A 106 -9.25 9.87 -0.41
CA GLY A 106 -10.68 10.19 -0.49
C GLY A 106 -11.59 9.11 -1.11
N GLN A 107 -11.05 7.95 -1.49
CA GLN A 107 -11.75 6.89 -2.24
C GLN A 107 -12.25 5.74 -1.36
N ALA A 108 -11.82 5.69 -0.10
CA ALA A 108 -12.22 4.60 0.78
C ALA A 108 -13.68 4.80 1.23
N LEU A 109 -14.46 3.71 1.19
CA LEU A 109 -15.90 3.67 1.54
C LEU A 109 -16.14 3.09 2.95
N TYR A 110 -15.18 2.33 3.47
CA TYR A 110 -15.25 1.65 4.76
C TYR A 110 -14.02 1.97 5.60
N CYS A 111 -14.15 1.95 6.93
CA CYS A 111 -13.01 2.02 7.85
C CYS A 111 -12.09 0.79 7.68
N SER A 112 -10.89 0.81 8.28
CA SER A 112 -9.90 -0.30 8.17
C SER A 112 -10.50 -1.67 8.46
N ASP A 113 -11.32 -1.75 9.52
CA ASP A 113 -11.85 -3.00 10.03
C ASP A 113 -12.96 -3.50 9.11
N CYS A 114 -13.97 -2.67 8.84
CA CYS A 114 -15.07 -3.04 7.94
C CYS A 114 -14.60 -3.26 6.49
N SER A 115 -13.54 -2.57 6.04
CA SER A 115 -12.93 -2.82 4.73
C SER A 115 -12.24 -4.19 4.71
N SER A 116 -11.57 -4.57 5.79
CA SER A 116 -10.95 -5.89 5.94
C SER A 116 -12.00 -6.99 5.98
N ASP A 117 -13.08 -6.79 6.72
CA ASP A 117 -14.21 -7.72 6.78
C ASP A 117 -14.91 -7.85 5.43
N ALA A 118 -15.18 -6.74 4.75
CA ALA A 118 -15.77 -6.73 3.41
C ALA A 118 -14.89 -7.45 2.39
N ARG A 119 -13.56 -7.25 2.48
CA ARG A 119 -12.58 -7.98 1.65
C ARG A 119 -12.53 -9.46 1.99
N ALA A 120 -12.54 -9.83 3.26
CA ALA A 120 -12.54 -11.22 3.71
C ALA A 120 -13.79 -11.97 3.19
N LYS A 121 -14.97 -11.36 3.36
CA LYS A 121 -16.25 -11.88 2.84
C LYS A 121 -16.27 -12.00 1.31
N THR A 122 -15.70 -11.02 0.60
CA THR A 122 -15.76 -11.00 -0.87
C THR A 122 -14.74 -11.94 -1.50
N THR A 123 -13.55 -12.06 -0.89
CA THR A 123 -12.40 -12.71 -1.52
C THR A 123 -12.33 -14.19 -1.22
N VAL A 124 -12.71 -14.61 -0.01
CA VAL A 124 -12.83 -16.02 0.33
C VAL A 124 -14.25 -16.48 0.03
N ARG A 125 -14.39 -17.44 -0.88
CA ARG A 125 -15.69 -17.99 -1.30
C ARG A 125 -15.66 -19.50 -1.28
N GLU A 126 -16.83 -20.13 -1.25
CA GLU A 126 -16.95 -21.57 -1.43
C GLU A 126 -16.42 -21.96 -2.80
N ARG A 127 -15.53 -22.96 -2.82
CA ARG A 127 -14.90 -23.53 -4.00
C ARG A 127 -14.84 -25.04 -3.88
N VAL A 128 -14.76 -25.70 -5.03
CA VAL A 128 -14.67 -27.16 -5.12
C VAL A 128 -13.20 -27.54 -5.32
N CYS A 129 -12.71 -28.48 -4.52
CA CYS A 129 -11.35 -28.99 -4.64
C CYS A 129 -11.18 -29.81 -5.93
N ALA A 130 -10.11 -29.56 -6.68
CA ALA A 130 -9.84 -30.26 -7.93
C ALA A 130 -9.50 -31.76 -7.76
N ASP A 131 -8.93 -32.18 -6.63
CA ASP A 131 -8.55 -33.59 -6.44
C ASP A 131 -9.65 -34.43 -5.76
N CYS A 132 -10.26 -33.93 -4.67
CA CYS A 132 -11.25 -34.68 -3.88
C CYS A 132 -12.71 -34.22 -4.05
N GLY A 133 -12.98 -33.13 -4.77
CA GLY A 133 -14.35 -32.62 -4.96
C GLY A 133 -14.99 -31.96 -3.72
N ALA A 134 -14.31 -31.92 -2.57
CA ALA A 134 -14.87 -31.29 -1.37
C ALA A 134 -15.07 -29.78 -1.54
N LYS A 135 -16.17 -29.26 -0.97
CA LYS A 135 -16.42 -27.82 -0.87
C LYS A 135 -15.59 -27.23 0.27
N PHE A 136 -14.86 -26.16 -0.01
CA PHE A 136 -14.02 -25.48 0.97
C PHE A 136 -14.04 -23.97 0.74
N MET A 137 -13.74 -23.21 1.79
CA MET A 137 -13.60 -21.75 1.71
C MET A 137 -12.20 -21.40 1.21
N GLY A 138 -12.10 -20.88 -0.01
CA GLY A 138 -10.84 -20.64 -0.70
C GLY A 138 -10.70 -19.26 -1.34
N TRP A 139 -9.45 -18.84 -1.55
CA TRP A 139 -9.11 -17.63 -2.30
C TRP A 139 -9.35 -17.83 -3.80
N PRO A 140 -9.39 -16.76 -4.63
CA PRO A 140 -9.76 -16.88 -6.04
C PRO A 140 -8.87 -17.79 -6.91
N ARG A 141 -7.65 -18.08 -6.44
CA ARG A 141 -6.68 -18.96 -7.10
C ARG A 141 -6.47 -20.30 -6.38
N SER A 142 -7.20 -20.56 -5.29
CA SER A 142 -7.14 -21.83 -4.58
C SER A 142 -7.74 -22.94 -5.46
N LYS A 143 -6.92 -23.92 -5.82
CA LYS A 143 -7.33 -25.10 -6.61
C LYS A 143 -7.70 -26.30 -5.74
N ARG A 144 -7.19 -26.37 -4.51
CA ARG A 144 -7.24 -27.53 -3.62
C ARG A 144 -7.71 -27.12 -2.23
N CYS A 145 -8.37 -28.03 -1.51
CA CYS A 145 -8.65 -27.87 -0.09
C CYS A 145 -7.33 -27.93 0.73
N PRO A 146 -7.33 -27.52 2.01
CA PRO A 146 -6.13 -27.52 2.85
C PRO A 146 -5.42 -28.88 2.91
N ASP A 147 -6.17 -29.97 3.02
CA ASP A 147 -5.61 -31.33 3.15
C ASP A 147 -4.94 -31.79 1.86
N CYS A 148 -5.66 -31.75 0.73
CA CYS A 148 -5.09 -32.09 -0.58
C CYS A 148 -3.95 -31.14 -0.98
N GLN A 149 -3.98 -29.88 -0.53
CA GLN A 149 -2.88 -28.95 -0.74
C GLN A 149 -1.62 -29.33 0.06
N ALA A 150 -1.79 -29.79 1.31
CA ALA A 150 -0.68 -30.28 2.13
C ALA A 150 -0.03 -31.53 1.51
N GLU A 151 -0.84 -32.48 1.05
CA GLU A 151 -0.36 -33.67 0.35
C GLU A 151 0.38 -33.34 -0.95
N ALA A 152 -0.22 -32.47 -1.79
CA ALA A 152 0.39 -32.04 -3.04
C ALA A 152 1.73 -31.32 -2.80
N LYS A 153 1.82 -30.52 -1.72
CA LYS A 153 3.06 -29.86 -1.31
C LYS A 153 4.11 -30.88 -0.89
N LEU A 154 3.76 -31.87 -0.08
CA LEU A 154 4.69 -32.94 0.33
C LEU A 154 5.23 -33.72 -0.86
N LYS A 155 4.36 -34.07 -1.84
CA LYS A 155 4.78 -34.73 -3.08
C LYS A 155 5.75 -33.85 -3.88
N TYR A 156 5.40 -32.59 -4.10
CA TYR A 156 6.27 -31.63 -4.80
C TYR A 156 7.62 -31.46 -4.11
N ASP A 157 7.64 -31.29 -2.79
CA ASP A 157 8.88 -31.09 -2.02
C ASP A 157 9.77 -32.34 -2.07
N ARG A 158 9.19 -33.55 -2.05
CA ARG A 158 9.94 -34.81 -2.22
C ARG A 158 10.55 -34.90 -3.62
N GLU A 159 9.76 -34.65 -4.66
CA GLU A 159 10.26 -34.65 -6.04
C GLU A 159 11.34 -33.60 -6.27
N HIS A 160 11.18 -32.41 -5.70
CA HIS A 160 12.16 -31.33 -5.81
C HIS A 160 13.47 -31.70 -5.11
N LYS A 161 13.40 -32.35 -3.94
CA LYS A 161 14.58 -32.87 -3.25
C LYS A 161 15.30 -33.96 -4.05
N GLN A 162 14.55 -34.86 -4.70
CA GLN A 162 15.12 -35.93 -5.53
C GLN A 162 15.77 -35.40 -6.82
N LYS A 163 15.10 -34.47 -7.52
CA LYS A 163 15.61 -33.89 -8.78
C LYS A 163 16.81 -32.97 -8.56
N GLY A 164 16.89 -32.32 -7.39
CA GLY A 164 17.96 -31.37 -7.07
C GLY A 164 17.90 -30.09 -7.93
N SER A 165 18.92 -29.25 -7.80
CA SER A 165 19.03 -28.02 -8.61
C SER A 165 19.47 -28.35 -10.03
N ALA A 166 18.66 -27.98 -11.03
CA ALA A 166 19.00 -28.19 -12.45
C ALA A 166 20.30 -27.48 -12.89
N ARG A 167 20.68 -26.39 -12.22
CA ARG A 167 21.90 -25.63 -12.48
C ARG A 167 22.75 -25.51 -11.22
N LYS A 168 24.05 -25.78 -11.33
CA LYS A 168 25.01 -25.63 -10.22
C LYS A 168 25.41 -24.16 -10.11
N LEU A 169 25.41 -23.61 -8.90
CA LEU A 169 25.94 -22.26 -8.67
C LEU A 169 27.45 -22.26 -8.94
N GLY A 170 27.94 -21.20 -9.57
CA GLY A 170 29.35 -21.07 -9.97
C GLY A 170 29.72 -21.72 -11.31
N SER A 171 28.80 -22.43 -11.97
CA SER A 171 29.04 -22.92 -13.33
C SER A 171 29.02 -21.79 -14.36
N VAL A 172 29.56 -22.04 -15.54
CA VAL A 172 29.46 -21.13 -16.70
C VAL A 172 28.18 -21.45 -17.48
N ASP A 173 27.43 -20.41 -17.87
CA ASP A 173 26.21 -20.49 -18.69
C ASP A 173 26.22 -19.37 -19.73
N ILE A 174 25.37 -19.46 -20.76
CA ILE A 174 25.36 -18.54 -21.91
C ILE A 174 24.20 -17.56 -21.81
N CYS A 175 24.49 -16.26 -21.95
CA CYS A 175 23.49 -15.20 -21.85
C CYS A 175 22.51 -15.26 -23.03
N ALA A 176 21.21 -15.44 -22.76
CA ALA A 176 20.18 -15.49 -23.79
C ALA A 176 19.95 -14.16 -24.55
N TYR A 177 20.57 -13.06 -24.11
CA TYR A 177 20.45 -11.74 -24.75
C TYR A 177 21.63 -11.42 -25.67
N CYS A 178 22.87 -11.70 -25.23
CA CYS A 178 24.07 -11.32 -25.97
C CYS A 178 24.97 -12.50 -26.38
N GLY A 179 24.64 -13.73 -25.99
CA GLY A 179 25.41 -14.95 -26.31
C GLY A 179 26.75 -15.09 -25.57
N LYS A 180 27.12 -14.14 -24.70
CA LYS A 180 28.37 -14.24 -23.91
C LYS A 180 28.19 -15.17 -22.72
N GLU A 181 29.27 -15.86 -22.38
CA GLU A 181 29.38 -16.67 -21.17
C GLU A 181 29.30 -15.80 -19.90
N TYR A 182 28.72 -16.35 -18.84
CA TYR A 182 28.66 -15.73 -17.52
C TYR A 182 28.67 -16.79 -16.42
N THR A 183 29.18 -16.43 -15.24
CA THR A 183 29.12 -17.27 -14.04
C THR A 183 27.73 -17.21 -13.42
N VAL A 184 27.12 -18.37 -13.20
CA VAL A 184 25.77 -18.49 -12.61
C VAL A 184 25.81 -18.19 -11.12
N GLU A 185 25.20 -17.08 -10.71
CA GLU A 185 25.06 -16.69 -9.31
C GLU A 185 23.70 -17.07 -8.73
N ALA A 186 22.69 -17.24 -9.60
CA ALA A 186 21.35 -17.63 -9.19
C ALA A 186 20.74 -18.68 -10.15
N GLY A 187 20.02 -19.66 -9.58
CA GLY A 187 19.40 -20.74 -10.35
C GLY A 187 18.32 -20.30 -11.35
N SER A 188 17.86 -19.04 -11.30
CA SER A 188 16.91 -18.44 -12.24
C SER A 188 17.54 -17.40 -13.17
N GLN A 189 18.86 -17.18 -13.11
CA GLN A 189 19.56 -16.22 -13.94
C GLN A 189 19.46 -16.63 -15.42
N LYS A 190 19.09 -15.71 -16.31
CA LYS A 190 19.00 -15.97 -17.77
C LYS A 190 19.96 -15.10 -18.58
N TYR A 191 20.46 -14.05 -17.96
CA TYR A 191 21.23 -12.99 -18.58
C TYR A 191 22.47 -12.69 -17.73
N CYS A 192 23.54 -12.25 -18.37
CA CYS A 192 24.70 -11.71 -17.67
C CYS A 192 24.34 -10.37 -16.99
N LYS A 193 25.12 -9.94 -15.99
CA LYS A 193 24.85 -8.72 -15.21
C LYS A 193 24.68 -7.46 -16.06
N ALA A 194 25.49 -7.33 -17.12
CA ALA A 194 25.41 -6.20 -18.04
C ALA A 194 24.08 -6.15 -18.82
N CYS A 195 23.52 -7.30 -19.18
CA CYS A 195 22.31 -7.38 -20.00
C CYS A 195 21.02 -7.54 -19.19
N ALA A 196 21.10 -7.94 -17.92
CA ALA A 196 19.93 -8.32 -17.13
C ALA A 196 18.88 -7.22 -17.01
N ALA A 197 19.31 -5.97 -16.78
CA ALA A 197 18.39 -4.83 -16.63
C ALA A 197 17.61 -4.54 -17.92
N GLU A 198 18.31 -4.42 -19.05
CA GLU A 198 17.69 -4.09 -20.34
C GLU A 198 16.84 -5.25 -20.87
N ALA A 199 17.34 -6.49 -20.81
CA ALA A 199 16.58 -7.67 -21.24
C ALA A 199 15.28 -7.83 -20.42
N THR A 200 15.33 -7.59 -19.10
CA THR A 200 14.13 -7.61 -18.24
C THR A 200 13.16 -6.51 -18.63
N ARG A 201 13.64 -5.29 -18.89
CA ARG A 201 12.81 -4.17 -19.34
C ARG A 201 12.10 -4.49 -20.65
N GLN A 202 12.81 -5.02 -21.64
CA GLN A 202 12.25 -5.40 -22.94
C GLN A 202 11.15 -6.47 -22.80
N ASN A 203 11.39 -7.49 -21.98
CA ASN A 203 10.39 -8.52 -21.69
C ASN A 203 9.12 -7.94 -21.04
N ILE A 204 9.28 -7.03 -20.07
CA ILE A 204 8.15 -6.36 -19.40
C ILE A 204 7.37 -5.50 -20.41
N LEU A 205 8.05 -4.75 -21.27
CA LEU A 205 7.42 -3.92 -22.30
C LEU A 205 6.66 -4.76 -23.32
N ALA A 206 7.26 -5.85 -23.80
CA ALA A 206 6.64 -6.78 -24.74
C ALA A 206 5.37 -7.40 -24.13
N HIS A 207 5.47 -7.93 -22.91
CA HIS A 207 4.33 -8.50 -22.20
C HIS A 207 3.23 -7.45 -21.93
N LYS A 208 3.59 -6.22 -21.54
CA LYS A 208 2.62 -5.12 -21.34
C LYS A 208 1.92 -4.74 -22.64
N LYS A 209 2.64 -4.69 -23.76
CA LYS A 209 2.09 -4.42 -25.09
C LYS A 209 1.08 -5.50 -25.49
N GLU A 210 1.45 -6.77 -25.33
CA GLU A 210 0.57 -7.92 -25.61
C GLU A 210 -0.68 -7.91 -24.73
N TYR A 211 -0.51 -7.70 -23.42
CA TYR A 211 -1.63 -7.59 -22.48
C TYR A 211 -2.59 -6.46 -22.87
N ASN A 212 -2.06 -5.27 -23.17
CA ASN A 212 -2.86 -4.11 -23.56
C ASN A 212 -3.61 -4.36 -24.88
N ALA A 213 -2.98 -5.01 -25.86
CA ALA A 213 -3.62 -5.39 -27.12
C ALA A 213 -4.80 -6.36 -26.88
N LYS A 214 -4.57 -7.44 -26.12
CA LYS A 214 -5.61 -8.44 -25.78
C LYS A 214 -6.76 -7.84 -24.95
N ASN A 215 -6.48 -6.83 -24.13
CA ASN A 215 -7.46 -6.26 -23.19
C ASN A 215 -7.99 -4.87 -23.59
N GLN A 216 -7.71 -4.39 -24.81
CA GLN A 216 -7.95 -2.99 -25.20
C GLN A 216 -9.39 -2.54 -24.94
N LYS A 217 -10.39 -3.33 -25.37
CA LYS A 217 -11.82 -3.01 -25.18
C LYS A 217 -12.20 -2.93 -23.69
N ARG A 218 -11.77 -3.93 -22.90
CA ARG A 218 -12.01 -3.98 -21.45
C ARG A 218 -11.39 -2.79 -20.73
N LEU A 219 -10.14 -2.45 -21.05
CA LEU A 219 -9.43 -1.33 -20.44
C LEU A 219 -10.08 0.02 -20.79
N LYS A 220 -10.50 0.21 -22.06
CA LYS A 220 -11.26 1.40 -22.48
C LYS A 220 -12.60 1.51 -21.74
N GLY A 221 -13.32 0.39 -21.58
CA GLY A 221 -14.57 0.35 -20.81
C GLY A 221 -14.38 0.76 -19.35
N ILE A 222 -13.34 0.24 -18.68
CA ILE A 222 -12.99 0.63 -17.30
C ILE A 222 -12.64 2.12 -17.21
N ALA A 223 -11.87 2.64 -18.17
CA ALA A 223 -11.51 4.06 -18.19
C ALA A 223 -12.73 4.97 -18.36
N LYS A 224 -13.66 4.59 -19.25
CA LYS A 224 -14.93 5.30 -19.46
C LYS A 224 -15.80 5.28 -18.21
N ALA A 225 -16.04 4.10 -17.63
CA ALA A 225 -16.81 3.96 -16.39
C ALA A 225 -16.21 4.79 -15.24
N LYS A 226 -14.88 4.83 -15.13
CA LYS A 226 -14.21 5.67 -14.13
C LYS A 226 -14.44 7.16 -14.37
N GLN A 227 -14.45 7.62 -15.61
CA GLN A 227 -14.74 9.02 -15.95
C GLN A 227 -16.20 9.39 -15.67
N GLU A 228 -17.13 8.47 -15.91
CA GLU A 228 -18.56 8.66 -15.62
C GLU A 228 -18.82 8.77 -14.12
N ILE A 229 -18.22 7.89 -13.30
CA ILE A 229 -18.28 7.97 -11.82
C ILE A 229 -17.71 9.29 -11.29
N ILE A 230 -16.70 9.87 -11.97
CA ILE A 230 -16.14 11.17 -11.58
C ILE A 230 -17.08 12.33 -11.96
N LYS A 231 -17.87 12.19 -13.02
CA LYS A 231 -18.77 13.23 -13.54
C LYS A 231 -20.13 13.26 -12.85
N GLU A 232 -20.59 12.14 -12.31
CA GLU A 232 -21.79 12.09 -11.47
C GLU A 232 -21.39 12.32 -10.01
N PRO A 233 -21.52 13.55 -9.45
CA PRO A 233 -21.53 13.68 -8.00
C PRO A 233 -22.72 12.83 -7.56
N THR A 234 -22.48 11.82 -6.74
CA THR A 234 -23.52 10.95 -6.17
C THR A 234 -24.61 11.83 -5.54
N LYS A 235 -25.69 12.12 -6.28
CA LYS A 235 -26.91 12.70 -5.74
C LYS A 235 -27.49 11.63 -4.85
N LYS A 236 -27.32 11.80 -3.53
CA LYS A 236 -28.10 11.06 -2.56
C LYS A 236 -29.46 11.73 -2.47
N GLU A 237 -30.50 10.98 -2.82
CA GLU A 237 -31.85 11.17 -2.29
C GLU A 237 -31.87 10.85 -0.78
#